data_AF-A0AAJ2BE67-F1
#
_entry.id   AF-A0AAJ2BE67-F1
#
_cell.length_a   1.000
_cell.length_b   1.000
_cell.length_c   1.000
_cell.angle_alpha   90.00
_cell.angle_beta   90.00
_cell.angle_gamma   90.00
#
_symmetry.space_group_name_H-M   'P 1'
#
loop_
_entity.id
_entity.type
_entity.pdbx_description
1 polymer ?
#
loop_
_entity_poly.entity_id
_entity_poly.type
_entity_poly.pdbx_seq_one_letter_code
_entity_poly.pdbx_strand_id
1 'polypeptide(L)'
;MADSRFVEWGFLLVTASNVLLIALVLSLLWQRLFPRAAQVVVAEASEANTVPASDAPAQVAAGLIENVQRQNVVPLGQAMADSLDLVGRLDEVDGAAYPDWKKTNQPHIDDLLSNRQEFEFKLEDLKAKLDRAHKLVTNLHSQNREMRGAETQLHRMTLKHDRLRDQLAETRHERDGLRATVEQLGIELAQLRRRHEVPAAVAAPVVDEEVKHELETLRESLEEERAKLSRTLVEKQFIEQVYIDTDAVTDDYQALQREHAALREQVQLLQARLEAGQSA
;
A
#
# COMPACT_ATOMS: atom_id res chain seq x y z
N MET A 1 -7.22 -25.11 -49.82
CA MET A 1 -5.96 -25.55 -50.47
C MET A 1 -4.94 -24.42 -50.66
N ALA A 2 -5.25 -23.15 -50.34
CA ALA A 2 -4.30 -22.04 -50.47
C ALA A 2 -3.40 -21.86 -49.23
N ASP A 3 -3.85 -22.28 -48.05
CA ASP A 3 -3.17 -21.98 -46.77
C ASP A 3 -1.88 -22.77 -46.55
N SER A 4 -1.76 -23.98 -47.12
CA SER A 4 -0.54 -24.81 -46.95
C SER A 4 0.67 -24.22 -47.66
N ARG A 5 0.47 -23.55 -48.80
CA ARG A 5 1.56 -22.92 -49.57
C ARG A 5 2.17 -21.74 -48.80
N PHE A 6 1.35 -20.95 -48.10
CA PHE A 6 1.87 -19.82 -47.31
C PHE A 6 2.71 -20.28 -46.12
N VAL A 7 2.37 -21.41 -45.51
CA VAL A 7 3.17 -22.02 -44.42
C VAL A 7 4.50 -22.55 -44.96
N GLU A 8 4.51 -23.19 -46.14
CA GLU A 8 5.74 -23.66 -46.81
C GLU A 8 6.67 -22.49 -47.19
N TRP A 9 6.13 -21.40 -47.74
CA TRP A 9 6.92 -20.19 -48.02
C TRP A 9 7.46 -19.53 -46.75
N GLY A 10 6.68 -19.52 -45.66
CA GLY A 10 7.13 -19.03 -44.36
C GLY A 10 8.31 -19.85 -43.81
N PHE A 11 8.24 -21.17 -43.89
CA PHE A 11 9.32 -22.05 -43.46
C PHE A 11 10.59 -21.90 -44.33
N LEU A 12 10.43 -21.77 -45.65
CA LEU A 12 11.55 -21.50 -46.56
C LEU A 12 12.22 -20.14 -46.29
N LEU A 13 11.43 -19.11 -45.97
CA LEU A 13 11.97 -17.79 -45.64
C LEU A 13 12.76 -17.82 -44.32
N VAL A 14 12.23 -18.50 -43.30
CA VAL A 14 12.90 -18.63 -41.99
C VAL A 14 14.19 -19.44 -42.13
N THR A 15 14.17 -20.54 -42.88
CA THR A 15 15.37 -21.35 -43.12
C THR A 15 16.42 -20.59 -43.94
N ALA A 16 16.03 -19.88 -45.00
CA ALA A 16 16.94 -19.03 -45.78
C ALA A 16 17.55 -17.90 -44.94
N SER A 17 16.75 -17.25 -44.10
CA SER A 17 17.21 -16.21 -43.17
C SER A 17 18.22 -16.76 -42.15
N ASN A 18 17.96 -17.95 -41.60
CA ASN A 18 18.84 -18.58 -40.63
C ASN A 18 20.17 -19.02 -41.27
N VAL A 19 20.14 -19.55 -42.50
CA VAL A 19 21.36 -19.90 -43.26
C VAL A 19 22.20 -18.66 -43.55
N LEU A 20 21.56 -17.53 -43.92
CA LEU A 20 22.26 -16.25 -44.10
C LEU A 20 22.90 -15.75 -42.81
N LEU A 21 22.22 -15.90 -41.67
CA LEU A 21 22.74 -15.48 -40.37
C LEU A 21 23.95 -16.33 -39.96
N ILE A 22 23.90 -17.65 -40.18
CA ILE A 22 25.04 -18.56 -39.96
C ILE A 22 26.22 -18.20 -40.88
N ALA A 23 25.96 -17.92 -42.17
CA ALA A 23 27.00 -17.50 -43.11
C ALA A 23 27.66 -16.17 -42.71
N LEU A 24 26.87 -15.22 -42.20
CA LEU A 24 27.38 -13.94 -41.70
C LEU A 24 28.23 -14.11 -40.44
N VAL A 25 27.79 -14.96 -39.50
CA VAL A 25 28.57 -15.28 -38.29
C VAL A 25 29.88 -15.97 -38.65
N LEU A 26 29.86 -16.91 -39.60
CA LEU A 26 31.07 -17.57 -40.12
C LEU A 26 32.01 -16.58 -40.80
N SER A 27 31.49 -15.63 -41.58
CA SER A 27 32.27 -14.58 -42.24
C SER A 27 32.94 -13.65 -41.22
N LEU A 28 32.22 -13.24 -40.17
CA LEU A 28 32.79 -12.43 -39.08
C LEU A 28 33.84 -13.19 -38.26
N LEU A 29 33.60 -14.47 -37.99
CA LEU A 29 34.60 -15.35 -37.36
C LEU A 29 35.84 -15.47 -38.25
N TRP A 30 35.67 -15.65 -39.56
CA TRP A 30 36.77 -15.74 -40.51
C TRP A 30 37.59 -14.45 -40.58
N GLN A 31 36.94 -13.28 -40.61
CA GLN A 31 37.62 -11.98 -40.54
C GLN A 31 38.40 -11.78 -39.23
N ARG A 32 37.90 -12.34 -38.13
CA ARG A 32 38.56 -12.29 -36.82
C ARG A 32 39.74 -13.26 -36.72
N LEU A 33 39.63 -14.45 -37.32
CA LEU A 33 40.67 -15.49 -37.31
C LEU A 33 41.78 -15.23 -38.33
N PHE A 34 41.47 -14.55 -39.44
CA PHE A 34 42.44 -14.15 -40.46
C PHE A 34 42.33 -12.65 -40.73
N PRO A 35 42.84 -11.79 -39.82
CA PRO A 35 42.97 -10.37 -40.09
C PRO A 35 43.92 -10.20 -41.28
N ARG A 36 43.38 -9.78 -42.42
CA ARG A 36 44.16 -9.41 -43.60
C ARG A 36 45.07 -8.27 -43.18
N ALA A 37 46.38 -8.50 -43.13
CA ALA A 37 47.36 -7.48 -42.85
C ALA A 37 47.25 -6.38 -43.92
N ALA A 38 46.49 -5.32 -43.60
CA ALA A 38 46.54 -4.08 -44.34
C ALA A 38 47.92 -3.48 -44.06
N GLN A 39 48.70 -3.27 -45.12
CA GLN A 39 50.01 -2.64 -45.09
C GLN A 39 49.87 -1.23 -44.48
N VAL A 40 50.32 -1.08 -43.24
CA VAL A 40 50.53 0.23 -42.63
C VAL A 40 51.97 0.61 -42.95
N VAL A 41 52.14 1.56 -43.87
CA VAL A 41 53.39 2.30 -44.02
C VAL A 41 53.49 3.25 -42.83
N VAL A 42 54.19 2.80 -41.77
CA VAL A 42 54.69 3.68 -40.70
C VAL A 42 56.15 3.95 -40.99
N ALA A 43 56.46 5.19 -41.36
CA ALA A 43 57.82 5.69 -41.34
C ALA A 43 58.21 5.99 -39.88
N GLU A 44 59.15 5.22 -39.36
CA GLU A 44 59.85 5.46 -38.10
C GLU A 44 60.74 6.71 -38.21
N ALA A 45 60.59 7.63 -37.26
CA ALA A 45 61.66 8.53 -36.85
C ALA A 45 61.62 8.60 -35.32
N SER A 46 62.41 7.71 -34.73
CA SER A 46 62.66 7.59 -33.30
C SER A 46 63.90 8.40 -32.98
N GLU A 47 63.80 9.46 -32.17
CA GLU A 47 64.95 9.96 -31.41
C GLU A 47 64.49 10.43 -30.02
N ALA A 48 64.91 9.66 -29.02
CA ALA A 48 64.82 9.96 -27.62
C ALA A 48 65.98 10.86 -27.22
N ASN A 49 65.71 11.95 -26.49
CA ASN A 49 66.72 12.61 -25.67
C ASN A 49 66.16 12.88 -24.27
N THR A 50 66.79 12.28 -23.28
CA THR A 50 66.52 12.40 -21.86
C THR A 50 67.36 13.54 -21.28
N VAL A 51 66.74 14.42 -20.49
CA VAL A 51 67.38 15.55 -19.80
C VAL A 51 67.69 15.13 -18.36
N PRO A 52 68.90 15.41 -17.81
CA PRO A 52 69.07 15.45 -16.37
C PRO A 52 68.85 16.88 -15.86
N ALA A 53 68.01 17.01 -14.82
CA ALA A 53 67.82 18.22 -14.06
C ALA A 53 69.00 18.45 -13.11
N SER A 54 69.56 19.66 -13.09
CA SER A 54 70.40 20.15 -12.00
C SER A 54 70.35 21.68 -11.95
N ASP A 55 69.66 22.16 -10.92
CA ASP A 55 69.80 23.41 -10.15
C ASP A 55 70.45 24.66 -10.76
N ALA A 56 69.68 25.76 -10.67
CA ALA A 56 70.01 27.20 -10.72
C ALA A 56 69.50 28.00 -11.95
N PRO A 57 68.17 28.12 -12.15
CA PRO A 57 67.59 28.92 -13.23
C PRO A 57 67.94 30.42 -13.16
N ALA A 58 68.29 30.95 -11.98
CA ALA A 58 68.59 32.38 -11.80
C ALA A 58 69.97 32.81 -12.33
N GLN A 59 71.00 31.94 -12.26
CA GLN A 59 72.35 32.28 -12.75
C GLN A 59 72.47 32.12 -14.27
N VAL A 60 71.74 31.15 -14.85
CA VAL A 60 71.63 30.99 -16.30
C VAL A 60 70.83 32.14 -16.92
N ALA A 61 69.76 32.59 -16.27
CA ALA A 61 68.99 33.74 -16.72
C ALA A 61 69.79 35.05 -16.66
N ALA A 62 70.56 35.29 -15.59
CA ALA A 62 71.42 36.48 -15.50
C ALA A 62 72.53 36.49 -16.57
N GLY A 63 73.17 35.33 -16.82
CA GLY A 63 74.17 35.19 -17.87
C GLY A 63 73.60 35.29 -19.29
N LEU A 64 72.35 34.85 -19.51
CA LEU A 64 71.66 35.02 -20.80
C LEU A 64 71.24 36.48 -21.03
N ILE A 65 70.78 37.19 -19.99
CA ILE A 65 70.42 38.61 -20.10
C ILE A 65 71.66 39.47 -20.36
N GLU A 66 72.78 39.20 -19.67
CA GLU A 66 74.04 39.92 -19.89
C GLU A 66 74.66 39.60 -21.26
N ASN A 67 74.55 38.36 -21.75
CA ASN A 67 74.98 38.00 -23.11
C ASN A 67 74.07 38.60 -24.20
N VAL A 68 72.75 38.66 -23.99
CA VAL A 68 71.81 39.34 -24.92
C VAL A 68 72.05 40.85 -24.95
N GLN A 69 72.46 41.44 -23.83
CA GLN A 69 72.79 42.86 -23.76
C GLN A 69 74.14 43.19 -24.42
N ARG A 70 75.06 42.21 -24.49
CA ARG A 70 76.37 42.34 -25.18
C ARG A 70 76.32 41.95 -26.66
N GLN A 71 75.40 41.10 -27.07
CA GLN A 71 75.17 40.75 -28.48
C GLN A 71 74.21 41.76 -29.12
N ASN A 72 74.76 42.90 -29.53
CA ASN A 72 74.24 43.81 -30.56
C ASN A 72 72.71 43.76 -30.74
N VAL A 73 71.98 44.48 -29.88
CA VAL A 73 70.63 44.92 -30.21
C VAL A 73 70.78 45.88 -31.40
N VAL A 74 70.63 45.35 -32.62
CA VAL A 74 70.38 46.19 -33.80
C VAL A 74 69.23 47.11 -33.39
N PRO A 75 69.38 48.44 -33.46
CA PRO A 75 68.41 49.35 -32.88
C PRO A 75 67.04 49.01 -33.47
N LEU A 76 66.01 48.92 -32.61
CA LEU A 76 64.66 48.49 -32.99
C LEU A 76 64.12 49.23 -34.23
N GLY A 77 64.54 50.48 -34.42
CA GLY A 77 64.22 51.27 -35.62
C GLY A 77 64.79 50.71 -36.93
N GLN A 78 65.95 50.05 -36.89
CA GLN A 78 66.59 49.42 -38.04
C GLN A 78 65.99 48.04 -38.32
N ALA A 79 65.67 47.25 -37.29
CA ALA A 79 64.91 46.01 -37.46
C ALA A 79 63.47 46.25 -37.97
N MET A 80 62.82 47.33 -37.50
CA MET A 80 61.54 47.79 -38.03
C MET A 80 61.66 48.27 -39.47
N ALA A 81 62.69 49.06 -39.80
CA ALA A 81 62.95 49.52 -41.16
C ALA A 81 63.24 48.34 -42.11
N ASP A 82 64.03 47.36 -41.69
CA ASP A 82 64.33 46.15 -42.46
C ASP A 82 63.07 45.27 -42.63
N SER A 83 62.20 45.21 -41.61
CA SER A 83 60.92 44.50 -41.73
C SER A 83 59.93 45.21 -42.65
N LEU A 84 59.90 46.55 -42.64
CA LEU A 84 59.10 47.37 -43.55
C LEU A 84 59.64 47.33 -44.98
N ASP A 85 60.96 47.28 -45.15
CA ASP A 85 61.62 47.07 -46.44
C ASP A 85 61.36 45.65 -46.98
N LEU A 86 61.35 44.63 -46.12
CA LEU A 86 60.93 43.28 -46.50
C LEU A 86 59.46 43.20 -46.91
N VAL A 87 58.57 43.90 -46.18
CA VAL A 87 57.14 43.96 -46.50
C VAL A 87 56.90 44.76 -47.79
N GLY A 88 57.62 45.87 -48.00
CA GLY A 88 57.59 46.63 -49.26
C GLY A 88 58.11 45.81 -50.44
N ARG A 89 59.17 45.02 -50.24
CA ARG A 89 59.67 44.05 -51.21
C ARG A 89 58.72 42.88 -51.45
N LEU A 90 57.87 42.52 -50.48
CA LEU A 90 56.84 41.50 -50.65
C LEU A 90 55.67 42.02 -51.50
N ASP A 91 55.31 43.30 -51.33
CA ASP A 91 54.26 43.98 -52.11
C ASP A 91 54.70 44.19 -53.58
N GLU A 92 56.00 44.31 -53.85
CA GLU A 92 56.59 44.32 -55.21
C GLU A 92 56.64 42.93 -55.89
N VAL A 93 56.26 41.84 -55.21
CA VAL A 93 56.16 40.48 -55.79
C VAL A 93 54.88 40.28 -56.60
N ASP A 94 54.15 41.34 -56.93
CA ASP A 94 53.06 41.24 -57.89
C ASP A 94 53.56 41.32 -59.36
N GLY A 95 53.28 40.24 -60.09
CA GLY A 95 53.41 40.12 -61.55
C GLY A 95 54.80 39.76 -62.08
N ALA A 96 55.83 40.56 -61.78
CA ALA A 96 57.14 40.47 -62.46
C ALA A 96 58.15 39.51 -61.77
N ALA A 97 58.20 39.50 -60.44
CA ALA A 97 59.10 38.64 -59.66
C ALA A 97 58.46 37.31 -59.22
N TYR A 98 57.24 37.03 -59.68
CA TYR A 98 56.54 35.80 -59.36
C TYR A 98 57.18 34.62 -60.11
N PRO A 99 57.70 33.58 -59.43
CA PRO A 99 58.49 32.54 -60.06
C PRO A 99 57.76 31.83 -61.21
N ASP A 100 58.44 31.63 -62.34
CA ASP A 100 57.83 31.02 -63.53
C ASP A 100 57.28 29.61 -63.27
N TRP A 101 57.99 28.82 -62.45
CA TRP A 101 57.49 27.50 -62.03
C TRP A 101 56.15 27.61 -61.30
N LYS A 102 55.94 28.66 -60.51
CA LYS A 102 54.72 28.86 -59.75
C LYS A 102 53.59 29.33 -60.68
N LYS A 103 53.88 30.16 -61.70
CA LYS A 103 52.90 30.52 -62.75
C LYS A 103 52.41 29.29 -63.52
N THR A 104 53.33 28.39 -63.89
CA THR A 104 52.98 27.16 -64.62
C THR A 104 52.20 26.16 -63.76
N ASN A 105 52.51 26.07 -62.46
CA ASN A 105 51.87 25.13 -61.54
C ASN A 105 50.69 25.74 -60.76
N GLN A 106 50.41 27.04 -60.90
CA GLN A 106 49.29 27.71 -60.23
C GLN A 106 47.95 27.00 -60.42
N PRO A 107 47.53 26.57 -61.64
CA PRO A 107 46.28 25.83 -61.78
C PRO A 107 46.29 24.50 -61.01
N HIS A 108 47.43 23.80 -60.96
CA HIS A 108 47.53 22.57 -60.18
C HIS A 108 47.47 22.83 -58.67
N ILE A 109 48.07 23.94 -58.20
CA ILE A 109 47.96 24.38 -56.81
C ILE A 109 46.51 24.74 -56.47
N ASP A 110 45.81 25.45 -57.35
CA ASP A 110 44.41 25.83 -57.16
C ASP A 110 43.50 24.60 -57.15
N ASP A 111 43.73 23.61 -58.04
CA ASP A 111 43.03 22.33 -58.04
C ASP A 111 43.27 21.54 -56.75
N LEU A 112 44.51 21.50 -56.25
CA LEU A 112 44.84 20.84 -54.99
C LEU A 112 44.18 21.53 -53.80
N LEU A 113 44.12 22.87 -53.80
CA LEU A 113 43.42 23.64 -52.77
C LEU A 113 41.90 23.43 -52.83
N SER A 114 41.32 23.37 -54.03
CA SER A 114 39.90 23.07 -54.22
C SER A 114 39.55 21.66 -53.74
N ASN A 115 40.36 20.66 -54.14
CA ASN A 115 40.20 19.28 -53.69
C ASN A 115 40.36 19.18 -52.16
N ARG A 116 41.32 19.90 -51.57
CA ARG A 116 41.49 19.97 -50.12
C ARG A 116 40.23 20.51 -49.45
N GLN A 117 39.67 21.62 -49.93
CA GLN A 117 38.44 22.19 -49.38
C GLN A 117 37.25 21.21 -49.49
N GLU A 118 37.14 20.49 -50.61
CA GLU A 118 36.10 19.47 -50.78
C GLU A 118 36.29 18.31 -49.80
N PHE A 119 37.52 17.85 -49.57
CA PHE A 119 37.81 16.80 -48.58
C PHE A 119 37.57 17.27 -47.15
N GLU A 120 37.91 18.51 -46.81
CA GLU A 120 37.60 19.12 -45.51
C GLU A 120 36.08 19.12 -45.27
N PHE A 121 35.29 19.55 -46.26
CA PHE A 121 33.83 19.50 -46.16
C PHE A 121 33.29 18.07 -46.00
N LYS A 122 33.82 17.11 -46.76
CA LYS A 122 33.44 15.68 -46.62
C LYS A 122 33.80 15.13 -45.24
N LEU A 123 34.95 15.51 -44.69
CA LEU A 123 35.36 15.11 -43.35
C LEU A 123 34.43 15.70 -42.27
N GLU A 124 34.02 16.96 -42.43
CA GLU A 124 33.06 17.59 -41.54
C GLU A 124 31.68 16.92 -41.60
N ASP A 125 31.17 16.58 -42.79
CA ASP A 125 29.91 15.85 -42.93
C ASP A 125 29.99 14.43 -42.32
N LEU A 126 31.11 13.72 -42.54
CA LEU A 126 31.34 12.41 -41.93
C LEU A 126 31.42 12.50 -40.40
N LYS A 127 32.09 13.54 -39.86
CA LYS A 127 32.11 13.81 -38.43
C LYS A 127 30.70 14.08 -37.89
N ALA A 128 29.91 14.91 -38.57
CA ALA A 128 28.53 15.19 -38.19
C ALA A 128 27.63 13.95 -38.28
N LYS A 129 27.87 13.04 -39.23
CA LYS A 129 27.18 11.73 -39.31
C LYS A 129 27.61 10.81 -38.18
N LEU A 130 28.89 10.77 -37.83
CA LEU A 130 29.41 9.99 -36.71
C LEU A 130 28.84 10.48 -35.38
N ASP A 131 28.77 11.78 -35.15
CA ASP A 131 28.19 12.37 -33.94
C ASP A 131 26.70 12.05 -33.82
N ARG A 132 25.96 12.10 -34.94
CA ARG A 132 24.55 11.68 -34.99
C ARG A 132 24.39 10.19 -34.69
N ALA A 133 25.22 9.34 -35.29
CA ALA A 133 25.21 7.91 -35.04
C ALA A 133 25.54 7.60 -33.57
N HIS A 134 26.53 8.27 -33.00
CA HIS A 134 26.89 8.13 -31.59
C HIS A 134 25.71 8.50 -30.67
N LYS A 135 25.05 9.64 -30.92
CA LYS A 135 23.84 10.04 -30.19
C LYS A 135 22.71 9.02 -30.30
N LEU A 136 22.52 8.42 -31.48
CA LEU A 136 21.52 7.35 -31.67
C LEU A 136 21.90 6.11 -30.85
N VAL A 137 23.16 5.69 -30.86
CA VAL A 137 23.63 4.55 -30.06
C VAL A 137 23.46 4.80 -28.57
N THR A 138 23.82 5.99 -28.07
CA THR A 138 23.63 6.32 -26.65
C THR A 138 22.15 6.35 -26.26
N ASN A 139 21.28 6.87 -27.13
CA ASN A 139 19.84 6.89 -26.90
C ASN A 139 19.26 5.48 -26.90
N LEU A 140 19.66 4.62 -27.85
CA LEU A 140 19.25 3.22 -27.89
C LEU A 140 19.71 2.46 -26.64
N HIS A 141 20.91 2.76 -26.12
CA HIS A 141 21.40 2.17 -24.88
C HIS A 141 20.60 2.64 -23.66
N SER A 142 20.20 3.92 -23.62
CA SER A 142 19.27 4.43 -22.59
C SER A 142 17.93 3.73 -22.65
N GLN A 143 17.32 3.66 -23.84
CA GLN A 143 16.05 2.99 -24.07
C GLN A 143 16.13 1.50 -23.72
N ASN A 144 17.23 0.83 -24.03
CA ASN A 144 17.43 -0.57 -23.67
C ASN A 144 17.48 -0.77 -22.14
N ARG A 145 18.11 0.15 -21.41
CA ARG A 145 18.11 0.13 -19.93
C ARG A 145 16.70 0.37 -19.37
N GLU A 146 15.96 1.31 -19.93
CA GLU A 146 14.58 1.59 -19.55
C GLU A 146 13.66 0.39 -19.81
N MET A 147 13.78 -0.23 -20.98
CA MET A 147 13.04 -1.45 -21.35
C MET A 147 13.34 -2.60 -20.39
N ARG A 148 14.61 -2.85 -20.06
CA ARG A 148 14.98 -3.85 -19.04
C ARG A 148 14.40 -3.50 -17.67
N GLY A 149 14.37 -2.22 -17.30
CA GLY A 149 13.70 -1.75 -16.09
C GLY A 149 12.21 -2.12 -16.09
N ALA A 150 11.51 -1.83 -17.18
CA ALA A 150 10.09 -2.16 -17.36
C ALA A 150 9.83 -3.67 -17.32
N GLU A 151 10.68 -4.49 -17.96
CA GLU A 151 10.60 -5.96 -17.91
C GLU A 151 10.71 -6.49 -16.46
N THR A 152 11.67 -5.98 -15.67
CA THR A 152 11.79 -6.39 -14.27
C THR A 152 10.56 -6.00 -13.44
N GLN A 153 9.95 -4.84 -13.74
CA GLN A 153 8.73 -4.40 -13.07
C GLN A 153 7.53 -5.27 -13.46
N LEU A 154 7.40 -5.63 -14.74
CA LEU A 154 6.37 -6.57 -15.21
C LEU A 154 6.53 -7.92 -14.51
N HIS A 155 7.75 -8.46 -14.44
CA HIS A 155 8.00 -9.72 -13.74
C HIS A 155 7.59 -9.66 -12.26
N ARG A 156 7.89 -8.55 -11.57
CA ARG A 156 7.42 -8.33 -10.19
C ARG A 156 5.90 -8.27 -10.09
N MET A 157 5.22 -7.66 -11.06
CA MET A 157 3.76 -7.61 -11.09
C MET A 157 3.15 -9.00 -11.35
N THR A 158 3.73 -9.79 -12.24
CA THR A 158 3.33 -11.19 -12.46
C THR A 158 3.47 -12.00 -11.17
N LEU A 159 4.61 -11.91 -10.47
CA LEU A 159 4.79 -12.59 -9.20
C LEU A 159 3.78 -12.15 -8.12
N LYS A 160 3.41 -10.85 -8.09
CA LYS A 160 2.36 -10.38 -7.18
C LYS A 160 0.99 -10.92 -7.58
N HIS A 161 0.70 -10.99 -8.88
CA HIS A 161 -0.54 -11.54 -9.39
C HIS A 161 -0.69 -13.02 -9.02
N ASP A 162 0.37 -13.81 -9.20
CA ASP A 162 0.37 -15.24 -8.84
C ASP A 162 0.16 -15.43 -7.34
N ARG A 163 0.84 -14.66 -6.49
CA ARG A 163 0.61 -14.69 -5.04
C ARG A 163 -0.82 -14.34 -4.64
N LEU A 164 -1.41 -13.32 -5.26
CA LEU A 164 -2.81 -12.94 -5.00
C LEU A 164 -3.77 -14.03 -5.47
N ARG A 165 -3.47 -14.70 -6.59
CA ARG A 165 -4.24 -15.83 -7.09
C ARG A 165 -4.18 -17.02 -6.12
N ASP A 166 -3.02 -17.31 -5.56
CA ASP A 166 -2.84 -18.36 -4.56
C ASP A 166 -3.60 -18.02 -3.27
N GLN A 167 -3.51 -16.77 -2.78
CA GLN A 167 -4.29 -16.31 -1.62
C GLN A 167 -5.81 -16.42 -1.87
N LEU A 168 -6.26 -16.12 -3.09
CA LEU A 168 -7.66 -16.24 -3.45
C LEU A 168 -8.11 -17.72 -3.53
N ALA A 169 -7.22 -18.62 -3.96
CA ALA A 169 -7.49 -20.05 -3.92
C ALA A 169 -7.58 -20.56 -2.47
N GLU A 170 -6.68 -20.11 -1.59
CA GLU A 170 -6.70 -20.47 -0.17
C GLU A 170 -7.98 -19.99 0.51
N THR A 171 -8.35 -18.72 0.36
CA THR A 171 -9.60 -18.20 0.94
C THR A 171 -10.86 -18.87 0.39
N ARG A 172 -10.84 -19.34 -0.87
CA ARG A 172 -11.92 -20.17 -1.41
C ARG A 172 -11.96 -21.54 -0.75
N HIS A 173 -10.80 -22.15 -0.51
CA HIS A 173 -10.72 -23.42 0.19
C HIS A 173 -11.19 -23.30 1.65
N GLU A 174 -10.76 -22.26 2.37
CA GLU A 174 -11.24 -21.94 3.72
C GLU A 174 -12.75 -21.74 3.74
N ARG A 175 -13.31 -20.97 2.80
CA ARG A 175 -14.75 -20.77 2.66
C ARG A 175 -15.49 -22.09 2.43
N ASP A 176 -14.98 -22.94 1.54
CA ASP A 176 -15.62 -24.22 1.23
C ASP A 176 -15.55 -25.18 2.43
N GLY A 177 -14.44 -25.17 3.17
CA GLY A 177 -14.31 -25.87 4.45
C GLY A 177 -15.30 -25.38 5.49
N LEU A 178 -15.43 -24.06 5.68
CA LEU A 178 -16.41 -23.46 6.59
C LEU A 178 -17.86 -23.73 6.15
N ARG A 179 -18.13 -23.77 4.84
CA ARG A 179 -19.44 -24.15 4.33
C ARG A 179 -19.78 -25.59 4.69
N ALA A 180 -18.83 -26.52 4.56
CA ALA A 180 -19.03 -27.91 4.94
C ALA A 180 -19.27 -28.07 6.46
N THR A 181 -18.57 -27.31 7.30
CA THR A 181 -18.81 -27.35 8.76
C THR A 181 -20.18 -26.78 9.13
N VAL A 182 -20.63 -25.70 8.47
CA VAL A 182 -21.99 -25.15 8.66
C VAL A 182 -23.05 -26.17 8.21
N GLU A 183 -22.86 -26.85 7.09
CA GLU A 183 -23.78 -27.90 6.63
C GLU A 183 -23.84 -29.06 7.62
N GLN A 184 -22.71 -29.51 8.17
CA GLN A 184 -22.65 -30.53 9.23
C GLN A 184 -23.38 -30.10 10.50
N LEU A 185 -23.12 -28.88 11.00
CA LEU A 185 -23.80 -28.34 12.18
C LEU A 185 -25.31 -28.19 11.95
N GLY A 186 -25.73 -27.83 10.73
CA GLY A 186 -27.14 -27.80 10.34
C GLY A 186 -27.81 -29.19 10.41
N ILE A 187 -27.10 -30.24 9.99
CA ILE A 187 -27.58 -31.62 10.12
C ILE A 187 -27.67 -32.04 11.59
N GLU A 188 -26.65 -31.73 12.40
CA GLU A 188 -26.64 -32.04 13.85
C GLU A 188 -27.80 -31.35 14.59
N LEU A 189 -28.05 -30.07 14.29
CA LEU A 189 -29.19 -29.33 14.85
C LEU A 189 -30.54 -29.95 14.45
N ALA A 190 -30.68 -30.36 13.18
CA ALA A 190 -31.89 -31.04 12.71
C ALA A 190 -32.11 -32.39 13.42
N GLN A 191 -31.04 -33.14 13.66
CA GLN A 191 -31.09 -34.39 14.43
C GLN A 191 -31.47 -34.16 15.90
N LEU A 192 -30.88 -33.15 16.55
CA LEU A 192 -31.22 -32.76 17.91
C LEU A 192 -32.68 -32.32 18.04
N ARG A 193 -33.17 -31.50 17.11
CA ARG A 193 -34.58 -31.08 17.06
C ARG A 193 -35.51 -32.28 16.95
N ARG A 194 -35.25 -33.22 16.02
CA ARG A 194 -36.04 -34.45 15.92
C ARG A 194 -36.00 -35.28 17.20
N ARG A 195 -34.84 -35.38 17.85
CA ARG A 195 -34.71 -36.07 19.14
C ARG A 195 -35.46 -35.40 20.29
N HIS A 196 -35.74 -34.10 20.24
CA HIS A 196 -36.49 -33.38 21.28
C HIS A 196 -38.00 -33.26 20.97
N GLU A 197 -38.39 -33.16 19.69
CA GLU A 197 -39.80 -33.18 19.29
C GLU A 197 -40.47 -34.53 19.60
N VAL A 198 -39.76 -35.66 19.40
CA VAL A 198 -40.29 -37.00 19.69
C VAL A 198 -40.65 -37.19 21.18
N PRO A 199 -39.81 -36.83 22.17
CA PRO A 199 -40.19 -36.91 23.58
C PRO A 199 -41.16 -35.80 24.02
N ALA A 200 -41.10 -34.59 23.44
CA ALA A 200 -42.04 -33.52 23.79
C ALA A 200 -43.47 -33.81 23.34
N ALA A 201 -43.68 -34.41 22.16
CA ALA A 201 -45.01 -34.78 21.68
C ALA A 201 -45.70 -35.88 22.52
N VAL A 202 -44.92 -36.72 23.20
CA VAL A 202 -45.43 -37.80 24.06
C VAL A 202 -45.61 -37.32 25.51
N ALA A 203 -44.75 -36.42 26.00
CA ALA A 203 -44.82 -35.89 27.37
C ALA A 203 -45.77 -34.70 27.55
N ALA A 204 -45.99 -33.89 26.51
CA ALA A 204 -46.86 -32.71 26.57
C ALA A 204 -48.30 -32.98 27.05
N PRO A 205 -49.03 -34.01 26.59
CA PRO A 205 -50.41 -34.21 27.05
C PRO A 205 -50.48 -34.73 28.49
N VAL A 206 -49.46 -35.42 28.99
CA VAL A 206 -49.46 -35.98 30.35
C VAL A 206 -49.16 -34.90 31.39
N VAL A 207 -48.18 -34.04 31.11
CA VAL A 207 -47.80 -32.93 31.99
C VAL A 207 -48.91 -31.86 32.06
N ASP A 208 -49.63 -31.63 30.96
CA ASP A 208 -50.71 -30.64 30.92
C ASP A 208 -51.95 -31.07 31.73
N GLU A 209 -52.23 -32.36 31.84
CA GLU A 209 -53.34 -32.87 32.68
C GLU A 209 -52.98 -32.92 34.17
N GLU A 210 -51.72 -33.23 34.51
CA GLU A 210 -51.25 -33.23 35.91
C GLU A 210 -51.30 -31.82 36.51
N VAL A 211 -50.86 -30.81 35.76
CA VAL A 211 -50.90 -29.40 36.19
C VAL A 211 -52.35 -28.89 36.35
N LYS A 212 -53.28 -29.32 35.48
CA LYS A 212 -54.70 -28.96 35.63
C LYS A 212 -55.29 -29.54 36.90
N HIS A 213 -54.98 -30.80 37.20
CA HIS A 213 -55.48 -31.46 38.40
C HIS A 213 -54.93 -30.80 39.68
N GLU A 214 -53.65 -30.44 39.72
CA GLU A 214 -53.06 -29.69 40.84
C GLU A 214 -53.75 -28.34 41.04
N LEU A 215 -54.06 -27.61 39.95
CA LEU A 215 -54.77 -26.34 40.04
C LEU A 215 -56.20 -26.49 40.55
N GLU A 216 -56.90 -27.57 40.18
CA GLU A 216 -58.24 -27.88 40.67
C GLU A 216 -58.21 -28.20 42.17
N THR A 217 -57.29 -29.05 42.63
CA THR A 217 -57.17 -29.39 44.06
C THR A 217 -56.81 -28.17 44.92
N LEU A 218 -55.92 -27.30 44.44
CA LEU A 218 -55.59 -26.05 45.13
C LEU A 218 -56.79 -25.12 45.21
N ARG A 219 -57.62 -25.06 44.15
CA ARG A 219 -58.84 -24.26 44.14
C ARG A 219 -59.88 -24.78 45.13
N GLU A 220 -60.11 -26.09 45.17
CA GLU A 220 -61.00 -26.72 46.15
C GLU A 220 -60.54 -26.44 47.58
N SER A 221 -59.24 -26.59 47.86
CA SER A 221 -58.68 -26.28 49.19
C SER A 221 -58.89 -24.82 49.60
N LEU A 222 -58.78 -23.89 48.65
CA LEU A 222 -59.00 -22.46 48.90
C LEU A 222 -60.47 -22.14 49.15
N GLU A 223 -61.38 -22.80 48.45
CA GLU A 223 -62.83 -22.68 48.67
C GLU A 223 -63.23 -23.24 50.03
N GLU A 224 -62.66 -24.36 50.47
CA GLU A 224 -62.86 -24.92 51.81
C GLU A 224 -62.37 -23.98 52.92
N GLU A 225 -61.17 -23.43 52.79
CA GLU A 225 -60.64 -22.48 53.78
C GLU A 225 -61.47 -21.20 53.83
N ARG A 226 -61.98 -20.72 52.70
CA ARG A 226 -62.93 -19.60 52.67
C ARG A 226 -64.24 -19.92 53.38
N ALA A 227 -64.76 -21.13 53.24
CA ALA A 227 -65.97 -21.57 53.93
C ALA A 227 -65.75 -21.72 55.45
N LYS A 228 -64.58 -22.19 55.88
CA LYS A 228 -64.20 -22.23 57.30
C LYS A 228 -64.08 -20.82 57.86
N LEU A 229 -63.39 -19.91 57.16
CA LEU A 229 -63.23 -18.53 57.59
C LEU A 229 -64.58 -17.80 57.67
N SER A 230 -65.47 -17.97 56.69
CA SER A 230 -66.80 -17.36 56.72
C SER A 230 -67.63 -17.87 57.90
N ARG A 231 -67.56 -19.16 58.22
CA ARG A 231 -68.20 -19.74 59.40
C ARG A 231 -67.63 -19.16 60.70
N THR A 232 -66.31 -19.12 60.84
CA THR A 232 -65.67 -18.56 62.06
C THR A 232 -65.98 -17.07 62.24
N LEU A 233 -66.15 -16.32 61.15
CA LEU A 233 -66.53 -14.91 61.21
C LEU A 233 -67.97 -14.76 61.72
N VAL A 234 -68.90 -15.59 61.23
CA VAL A 234 -70.29 -15.60 61.73
C VAL A 234 -70.34 -16.04 63.21
N GLU A 235 -69.60 -17.07 63.59
CA GLU A 235 -69.49 -17.51 64.99
C GLU A 235 -68.91 -16.41 65.89
N LYS A 236 -67.88 -15.69 65.41
CA LYS A 236 -67.32 -14.53 66.11
C LYS A 236 -68.35 -13.41 66.28
N GLN A 237 -69.07 -13.05 65.22
CA GLN A 237 -70.13 -12.02 65.28
C GLN A 237 -71.24 -12.42 66.24
N PHE A 238 -71.61 -13.70 66.28
CA PHE A 238 -72.58 -14.21 67.24
C PHE A 238 -72.08 -14.05 68.69
N ILE A 239 -70.82 -14.40 68.98
CA ILE A 239 -70.23 -14.23 70.32
C ILE A 239 -70.17 -12.75 70.71
N GLU A 240 -69.76 -11.86 69.80
CA GLU A 240 -69.74 -10.41 70.05
C GLU A 240 -71.13 -9.88 70.38
N GLN A 241 -72.18 -10.33 69.68
CA GLN A 241 -73.55 -9.92 69.97
C GLN A 241 -74.02 -10.42 71.35
N VAL A 242 -73.76 -11.69 71.68
CA VAL A 242 -74.11 -12.24 73.00
C VAL A 242 -73.37 -11.51 74.13
N TYR A 243 -72.13 -11.09 73.89
CA TYR A 243 -71.36 -10.29 74.86
C TYR A 243 -72.01 -8.92 75.08
N ILE A 244 -72.41 -8.22 74.02
CA ILE A 244 -73.13 -6.93 74.12
C ILE A 244 -74.45 -7.10 74.87
N ASP A 245 -75.20 -8.15 74.58
CA ASP A 245 -76.47 -8.42 75.26
C ASP A 245 -76.25 -8.73 76.75
N THR A 246 -75.17 -9.44 77.09
CA THR A 246 -74.81 -9.73 78.48
C THR A 246 -74.39 -8.45 79.23
N ASP A 247 -73.59 -7.60 78.60
CA ASP A 247 -73.20 -6.30 79.17
C ASP A 247 -74.44 -5.43 79.43
N ALA A 248 -75.37 -5.37 78.48
CA ALA A 248 -76.64 -4.64 78.65
C ALA A 248 -77.46 -5.17 79.85
N VAL A 249 -77.58 -6.50 80.01
CA VAL A 249 -78.26 -7.10 81.17
C VAL A 249 -77.54 -6.78 82.48
N THR A 250 -76.20 -6.73 82.48
CA THR A 250 -75.46 -6.33 83.68
C THR A 250 -75.65 -4.87 84.05
N ASP A 251 -75.75 -3.97 83.06
CA ASP A 251 -76.06 -2.56 83.29
C ASP A 251 -77.48 -2.37 83.87
N ASP A 252 -78.47 -3.09 83.33
CA ASP A 252 -79.84 -3.12 83.85
C ASP A 252 -79.88 -3.64 85.29
N TYR A 253 -79.12 -4.69 85.59
CA TYR A 253 -79.02 -5.23 86.94
C TYR A 253 -78.40 -4.22 87.92
N GLN A 254 -77.34 -3.50 87.50
CA GLN A 254 -76.75 -2.43 88.31
C GLN A 254 -77.72 -1.25 88.52
N ALA A 255 -78.50 -0.88 87.50
CA ALA A 255 -79.53 0.14 87.63
C ALA A 255 -80.59 -0.27 88.67
N LEU A 256 -81.07 -1.52 88.59
CA LEU A 256 -82.02 -2.07 89.56
C LEU A 256 -81.46 -2.10 90.99
N GLN A 257 -80.17 -2.43 91.15
CA GLN A 257 -79.50 -2.38 92.45
C GLN A 257 -79.46 -0.95 93.03
N ARG A 258 -79.19 0.06 92.18
CA ARG A 258 -79.21 1.47 92.60
C ARG A 258 -80.61 1.91 93.01
N GLU A 259 -81.64 1.53 92.27
CA GLU A 259 -83.04 1.80 92.63
C GLU A 259 -83.44 1.12 93.94
N HIS A 260 -83.06 -0.15 94.14
CA HIS A 260 -83.29 -0.85 95.40
C HIS A 260 -82.60 -0.19 96.59
N ALA A 261 -81.36 0.31 96.41
CA ALA A 261 -80.66 1.07 97.44
C ALA A 261 -81.39 2.38 97.76
N ALA A 262 -81.80 3.14 96.75
CA ALA A 262 -82.55 4.38 96.92
C ALA A 262 -83.90 4.15 97.62
N LEU A 263 -84.62 3.08 97.29
CA LEU A 263 -85.86 2.71 97.97
C LEU A 263 -85.64 2.35 99.44
N ARG A 264 -84.54 1.65 99.77
CA ARG A 264 -84.18 1.37 101.17
C ARG A 264 -83.90 2.64 101.95
N GLU A 265 -83.18 3.59 101.36
CA GLU A 265 -82.94 4.90 101.98
C GLU A 265 -84.25 5.66 102.21
N GLN A 266 -85.17 5.66 101.24
CA GLN A 266 -86.49 6.28 101.41
C GLN A 266 -87.31 5.62 102.52
N VAL A 267 -87.30 4.29 102.62
CA VAL A 267 -87.98 3.56 103.70
C VAL A 267 -87.36 3.89 105.05
N GLN A 268 -86.03 3.97 105.17
CA GLN A 268 -85.34 4.38 106.39
C GLN A 268 -85.70 5.81 106.78
N LEU A 269 -85.75 6.75 105.82
CA LEU A 269 -86.18 8.12 106.07
C LEU A 269 -87.64 8.20 106.52
N LEU A 270 -88.53 7.38 105.95
CA LEU A 270 -89.93 7.30 106.37
C LEU A 270 -90.07 6.69 107.77
N GLN A 271 -89.29 5.65 108.08
CA GLN A 271 -89.23 5.07 109.44
C GLN A 271 -88.73 6.09 110.45
N ALA A 272 -87.65 6.82 110.17
CA ALA A 272 -87.15 7.90 111.01
C ALA A 272 -88.19 9.02 111.20
N ARG A 273 -88.96 9.37 110.16
CA ARG A 273 -90.08 10.33 110.28
C ARG A 273 -91.23 9.79 111.13
N LEU A 274 -91.56 8.50 111.02
CA LEU A 274 -92.60 7.88 111.84
C LEU A 274 -92.19 7.80 113.31
N GLU A 275 -90.94 7.43 113.59
CA GLU A 275 -90.37 7.44 114.95
C GLU A 275 -90.36 8.85 115.53
N ALA A 276 -89.94 9.86 114.77
CA ALA A 276 -89.99 11.26 115.19
C ALA A 276 -91.44 11.77 115.44
N GLY A 277 -92.40 11.31 114.62
CA GLY A 277 -93.82 11.65 114.76
C GLY A 277 -94.56 10.93 115.89
N GLN A 278 -94.01 9.83 116.42
CA GLN A 278 -94.56 9.11 117.60
C GLN A 278 -93.99 9.64 118.93
N SER A 279 -93.03 10.59 118.87
CA SER A 279 -92.38 11.21 120.03
C SER A 279 -92.80 12.67 120.31
N ALA A 280 -93.89 13.16 119.71
CA ALA A 280 -94.48 14.49 119.90
C ALA A 280 -95.98 14.38 120.21
#